data_AF-A0A6A6Y4L8-F1
#
_entry.id   AF-A0A6A6Y4L8-F1
#
_cell.length_a   1.000
_cell.length_b   1.000
_cell.length_c   1.000
_cell.angle_alpha   90.00
_cell.angle_beta   90.00
_cell.angle_gamma   90.00
#
_symmetry.space_group_name_H-M   'P 1'
#
loop_
_entity.id
_entity.type
_entity.pdbx_description
1 polymer ?
#
loop_
_entity_poly.entity_id
_entity_poly.type
_entity_poly.pdbx_seq_one_letter_code
_entity_poly.pdbx_strand_id
1 'polypeptide(L)'
;MIDGSYGISLSYWNTTDINATAPGWFDYWDRPSKNAVRLSVMSVYTNKPVEIKGGDAKACGAGWNCTFSISFVGPGYQCNEIANASSDTALQSGSPFNTSSLAPIGDKIYIADVDAAEYANPQLLTNDKGEPIEGPPWPAELGALKAEPKLWIGYSVNTTQPYAPDSAFAGKWKTVKIPRIFACEHHETQYTVHFNYSGGKQTTTVTNKTFLNPIIDTSIQATKSANGTSHPFDITPSSNFILPGLDVPRYKLIAAYHSIGYLFRNWLRGTVEIEGKWPRTLSDVTETRLVNRKTYWPLPNLEKEVQSLYEDLLLTLLSDTSLLIVANATVPCTKSRYVSEFMYHTRSLWIGYAIIIVLAFICLLVGFISMIENGVVSGTGFVHTMVTTRNPVLDALGHGSCLGNGPFPRDLLKTKLKFGVVDDGGIEDGPAHCAFGLESQTRKIVKGMPYAGLHLPRPGKEKAD
;
A
#
# COMPACT_ATOMS: atom_id res chain seq x y z
N MET A 1 18.36 26.24 -9.12
CA MET A 1 16.88 26.30 -9.22
C MET A 1 16.38 24.90 -9.47
N ILE A 2 15.51 24.37 -8.61
CA ILE A 2 14.83 23.07 -8.77
C ILE A 2 13.36 23.40 -9.04
N ASP A 3 12.84 22.98 -10.20
CA ASP A 3 11.46 23.24 -10.64
C ASP A 3 11.04 24.72 -10.56
N GLY A 4 11.96 25.64 -10.89
CA GLY A 4 11.70 27.10 -10.84
C GLY A 4 11.76 27.72 -9.44
N SER A 5 12.17 26.98 -8.41
CA SER A 5 12.33 27.46 -7.04
C SER A 5 13.76 27.27 -6.50
N TYR A 6 14.11 27.96 -5.42
CA TYR A 6 15.40 27.74 -4.74
C TYR A 6 15.37 26.38 -4.04
N GLY A 7 16.38 25.54 -4.32
CA GLY A 7 16.50 24.25 -3.66
C GLY A 7 16.82 24.42 -2.17
N ILE A 8 16.33 23.48 -1.37
CA ILE A 8 16.41 23.51 0.08
C ILE A 8 17.66 22.74 0.54
N SER A 9 18.47 23.37 1.40
CA SER A 9 19.61 22.71 2.04
C SER A 9 19.18 21.85 3.23
N LEU A 10 19.92 20.78 3.52
CA LEU A 10 19.77 20.00 4.75
C LEU A 10 20.30 20.72 6.00
N SER A 11 21.07 21.79 5.80
CA SER A 11 21.73 22.52 6.87
C SER A 11 21.44 24.02 6.76
N TYR A 12 21.38 24.69 7.91
CA TYR A 12 21.56 26.13 8.00
C TYR A 12 23.04 26.45 8.15
N TRP A 13 23.40 27.64 7.68
CA TRP A 13 24.77 28.09 7.54
C TRP A 13 24.93 29.42 8.26
N ASN A 14 26.00 29.51 9.04
CA ASN A 14 26.58 30.79 9.42
C ASN A 14 27.57 31.20 8.33
N THR A 15 27.91 32.49 8.27
CA THR A 15 28.79 33.02 7.23
C THR A 15 29.70 34.09 7.82
N THR A 16 30.92 34.21 7.30
CA THR A 16 31.82 35.28 7.74
C THR A 16 31.53 36.63 7.06
N ASP A 17 30.76 36.64 5.96
CA ASP A 17 30.29 37.84 5.28
C ASP A 17 29.00 37.54 4.50
N ILE A 18 27.88 38.11 4.96
CA ILE A 18 26.55 37.93 4.37
C ILE A 18 26.45 38.48 2.93
N ASN A 19 27.27 39.47 2.59
CA ASN A 19 27.29 40.02 1.24
C ASN A 19 28.18 39.21 0.30
N ALA A 20 28.95 38.24 0.82
CA ALA A 20 29.85 37.40 0.05
C ALA A 20 30.87 38.20 -0.80
N THR A 21 31.33 39.34 -0.27
CA THR A 21 32.22 40.30 -0.96
C THR A 21 33.65 40.31 -0.41
N ALA A 22 33.83 39.99 0.88
CA ALA A 22 35.11 40.06 1.55
C ALA A 22 36.06 38.96 1.04
N PRO A 23 37.33 39.25 0.70
CA PRO A 23 38.26 38.22 0.27
C PRO A 23 38.40 37.10 1.30
N GLY A 24 38.21 35.85 0.85
CA GLY A 24 38.33 34.67 1.72
C GLY A 24 37.13 34.44 2.65
N TRP A 25 35.97 35.04 2.38
CA TRP A 25 34.74 34.71 3.09
C TRP A 25 34.36 33.24 2.89
N PHE A 26 33.71 32.65 3.89
CA PHE A 26 33.19 31.29 3.80
C PHE A 26 31.94 31.09 4.66
N ASP A 27 31.14 30.11 4.27
CA ASP A 27 30.02 29.61 5.06
C ASP A 27 30.44 28.39 5.87
N TYR A 28 29.94 28.29 7.10
CA TYR A 28 30.17 27.13 7.95
C TYR A 28 28.87 26.61 8.58
N TRP A 29 28.88 25.33 8.92
CA TRP A 29 27.70 24.65 9.42
C TRP A 29 27.22 25.28 10.74
N ASP A 30 25.91 25.54 10.84
CA ASP A 30 25.26 25.95 12.09
C ASP A 30 24.46 24.79 12.67
N ARG A 31 23.41 24.35 11.97
CA ARG A 31 22.50 23.31 12.46
C ARG A 31 21.74 22.64 11.32
N PRO A 32 21.04 21.51 11.55
CA PRO A 32 20.14 20.95 10.55
C PRO A 32 18.98 21.90 10.20
N SER A 33 18.56 21.90 8.95
CA SER A 33 17.45 22.73 8.48
C SER A 33 16.11 22.26 9.06
N LYS A 34 15.11 23.16 9.14
CA LYS A 34 13.77 22.77 9.63
C LYS A 34 13.12 21.69 8.78
N ASN A 35 13.44 21.63 7.48
CA ASN A 35 12.96 20.56 6.60
C ASN A 35 13.60 19.22 6.93
N ALA A 36 14.92 19.19 7.19
CA ALA A 36 15.60 17.97 7.65
C ALA A 36 15.03 17.48 8.99
N VAL A 37 14.78 18.39 9.95
CA VAL A 37 14.13 18.06 11.23
C VAL A 37 12.74 17.45 11.00
N ARG A 38 11.90 18.10 10.18
CA ARG A 38 10.55 17.61 9.87
C ARG A 38 10.59 16.20 9.27
N LEU A 39 11.46 15.97 8.29
CA LEU A 39 11.61 14.68 7.64
C LEU A 39 12.11 13.59 8.62
N SER A 40 13.03 13.94 9.52
CA SER A 40 13.50 13.03 10.57
C SER A 40 12.38 12.57 11.50
N VAL A 41 11.60 13.53 12.02
CA VAL A 41 10.43 13.27 12.86
C VAL A 41 9.40 12.40 12.12
N MET A 42 9.12 12.71 10.85
CA MET A 42 8.19 11.91 10.05
C MET A 42 8.67 10.46 9.92
N SER A 43 9.93 10.24 9.54
CA SER A 43 10.51 8.89 9.37
C SER A 43 10.39 8.04 10.64
N VAL A 44 10.72 8.62 11.80
CA VAL A 44 10.69 7.92 13.09
C VAL A 44 9.26 7.56 13.48
N TYR A 45 8.32 8.50 13.37
CA TYR A 45 6.93 8.23 13.77
C TYR A 45 6.16 7.36 12.80
N THR A 46 6.50 7.35 11.50
CA THR A 46 5.92 6.41 10.53
C THR A 46 6.50 5.01 10.66
N ASN A 47 7.65 4.83 11.34
CA ASN A 47 8.41 3.58 11.43
C ASN A 47 8.76 2.97 10.05
N LYS A 48 8.80 3.80 9.01
CA LYS A 48 9.12 3.44 7.62
C LYS A 48 9.49 4.70 6.84
N PRO A 49 10.16 4.57 5.70
CA PRO A 49 10.44 5.71 4.83
C PRO A 49 9.16 6.43 4.40
N VAL A 50 9.20 7.75 4.39
CA VAL A 50 8.08 8.56 3.88
C VAL A 50 7.97 8.38 2.37
N GLU A 51 6.75 8.23 1.88
CA GLU A 51 6.46 7.97 0.48
C GLU A 51 6.60 9.27 -0.35
N ILE A 52 7.09 9.14 -1.58
CA ILE A 52 7.22 10.28 -2.50
C ILE A 52 5.82 10.68 -2.95
N LYS A 53 5.44 11.96 -2.74
CA LYS A 53 4.11 12.44 -3.12
C LYS A 53 3.90 12.33 -4.64
N GLY A 54 2.93 11.51 -5.05
CA GLY A 54 2.67 11.21 -6.47
C GLY A 54 3.80 10.43 -7.15
N GLY A 55 4.63 9.74 -6.36
CA GLY A 55 5.77 8.95 -6.84
C GLY A 55 5.33 7.80 -7.73
N ASP A 56 4.16 7.22 -7.50
CA ASP A 56 3.54 6.18 -8.33
C ASP A 56 3.25 6.69 -9.77
N ALA A 57 2.60 7.85 -9.90
CA ALA A 57 2.30 8.42 -11.20
C ALA A 57 3.57 8.89 -11.92
N LYS A 58 4.55 9.44 -11.19
CA LYS A 58 5.83 9.90 -11.76
C LYS A 58 6.75 8.74 -12.17
N ALA A 59 6.83 7.67 -11.38
CA ALA A 59 7.71 6.54 -11.65
C ALA A 59 7.07 5.50 -12.57
N CYS A 60 5.83 5.07 -12.25
CA CYS A 60 5.15 3.97 -12.94
C CYS A 60 4.23 4.46 -14.06
N GLY A 61 3.66 5.67 -13.93
CA GLY A 61 2.51 6.12 -14.71
C GLY A 61 1.19 5.70 -14.04
N ALA A 62 0.16 6.54 -14.16
CA ALA A 62 -1.10 6.34 -13.45
C ALA A 62 -1.73 4.96 -13.75
N GLY A 63 -2.13 4.25 -12.69
CA GLY A 63 -2.81 2.95 -12.79
C GLY A 63 -1.90 1.73 -12.99
N TRP A 64 -0.57 1.90 -12.94
CA TRP A 64 0.39 0.80 -13.00
C TRP A 64 1.04 0.55 -11.65
N ASN A 65 1.18 -0.73 -11.28
CA ASN A 65 2.14 -1.14 -10.27
C ASN A 65 3.53 -1.18 -10.92
N CYS A 66 4.58 -0.86 -10.16
CA CYS A 66 5.91 -1.03 -10.70
C CYS A 66 6.98 -1.31 -9.65
N THR A 67 8.02 -2.00 -10.10
CA THR A 67 9.21 -2.29 -9.30
C THR A 67 10.46 -1.85 -10.04
N PHE A 68 11.40 -1.29 -9.30
CA PHE A 68 12.70 -0.86 -9.83
C PHE A 68 13.73 -0.82 -8.70
N SER A 69 15.01 -0.77 -9.05
CA SER A 69 16.09 -0.61 -8.07
C SER A 69 16.93 0.60 -8.43
N ILE A 70 17.36 1.35 -7.41
CA ILE A 70 18.31 2.45 -7.55
C ILE A 70 19.55 2.17 -6.73
N SER A 71 20.69 2.72 -7.18
CA SER A 71 21.94 2.68 -6.44
C SER A 71 22.49 4.08 -6.27
N PHE A 72 22.94 4.41 -5.06
CA PHE A 72 23.52 5.70 -4.73
C PHE A 72 24.51 5.57 -3.58
N VAL A 73 25.39 6.56 -3.44
CA VAL A 73 26.28 6.69 -2.29
C VAL A 73 25.67 7.71 -1.32
N GLY A 74 25.62 7.36 -0.05
CA GLY A 74 25.13 8.23 1.00
C GLY A 74 25.78 7.89 2.34
N PRO A 75 25.41 8.60 3.41
CA PRO A 75 25.93 8.29 4.74
C PRO A 75 25.31 6.99 5.25
N GLY A 76 26.03 6.26 6.10
CA GLY A 76 25.57 5.05 6.75
C GLY A 76 26.39 4.73 7.99
N TYR A 77 25.77 4.12 8.99
CA TYR A 77 26.47 3.68 10.18
C TYR A 77 26.94 2.23 10.04
N GLN A 78 28.24 1.99 10.10
CA GLN A 78 28.80 0.65 10.22
C GLN A 78 28.93 0.30 11.70
N CYS A 79 28.14 -0.67 12.17
CA CYS A 79 28.14 -1.10 13.56
C CYS A 79 28.91 -2.40 13.74
N ASN A 80 29.59 -2.54 14.88
CA ASN A 80 30.28 -3.76 15.29
C ASN A 80 30.05 -4.01 16.79
N GLU A 81 29.78 -5.26 17.18
CA GLU A 81 29.74 -5.66 18.60
C GLU A 81 31.15 -5.51 19.21
N ILE A 82 31.22 -4.83 20.36
CA ILE A 82 32.48 -4.51 21.06
C ILE A 82 32.61 -5.37 22.32
N ALA A 83 31.52 -5.52 23.07
CA ALA A 83 31.54 -6.29 24.31
C ALA A 83 30.19 -6.99 24.53
N ASN A 84 30.25 -8.10 25.25
CA ASN A 84 29.08 -8.85 25.69
C ASN A 84 29.32 -9.46 27.08
N ALA A 85 28.32 -10.16 27.62
CA ALA A 85 28.39 -10.76 28.95
C ALA A 85 29.60 -11.68 29.21
N SER A 86 30.24 -12.23 28.17
CA SER A 86 31.38 -13.15 28.28
C SER A 86 32.75 -12.49 28.05
N SER A 87 32.77 -11.32 27.42
CA SER A 87 34.00 -10.59 27.09
C SER A 87 33.72 -9.09 27.13
N ASP A 88 34.26 -8.41 28.14
CA ASP A 88 34.10 -6.96 28.32
C ASP A 88 35.41 -6.22 28.01
N THR A 89 35.60 -5.90 26.74
CA THR A 89 36.71 -5.08 26.22
C THR A 89 36.28 -3.64 25.92
N ALA A 90 35.10 -3.21 26.41
CA ALA A 90 34.47 -1.95 26.02
C ALA A 90 35.35 -0.74 26.33
N LEU A 91 35.85 -0.62 27.57
CA LEU A 91 36.69 0.53 27.98
C LEU A 91 38.03 0.55 27.24
N GLN A 92 38.60 -0.62 26.96
CA GLN A 92 39.86 -0.75 26.20
C GLN A 92 39.69 -0.30 24.74
N SER A 93 38.48 -0.48 24.20
CA SER A 93 38.10 -0.05 22.85
C SER A 93 37.69 1.43 22.77
N GLY A 94 37.74 2.17 23.89
CA GLY A 94 37.38 3.58 23.95
C GLY A 94 35.91 3.87 24.27
N SER A 95 35.12 2.85 24.65
CA SER A 95 33.74 3.05 25.13
C SER A 95 33.74 3.87 26.43
N PRO A 96 32.82 4.83 26.60
CA PRO A 96 32.68 5.59 27.85
C PRO A 96 32.07 4.78 29.00
N PHE A 97 31.52 3.60 28.70
CA PHE A 97 30.92 2.67 29.67
C PHE A 97 31.22 1.21 29.34
N ASN A 98 31.01 0.34 30.32
CA ASN A 98 31.24 -1.10 30.23
C ASN A 98 29.95 -1.88 30.55
N THR A 99 30.01 -3.22 30.48
CA THR A 99 28.81 -4.06 30.67
C THR A 99 28.25 -4.03 32.09
N SER A 100 29.05 -3.64 33.10
CA SER A 100 28.57 -3.53 34.49
C SER A 100 27.60 -2.37 34.70
N SER A 101 27.57 -1.39 33.79
CA SER A 101 26.56 -0.32 33.78
C SER A 101 25.17 -0.81 33.35
N LEU A 102 25.09 -1.99 32.74
CA LEU A 102 23.86 -2.57 32.19
C LEU A 102 23.29 -3.67 33.08
N ALA A 103 21.98 -3.89 32.97
CA ALA A 103 21.31 -5.03 33.56
C ALA A 103 21.97 -6.35 33.07
N PRO A 104 22.24 -7.32 33.97
CA PRO A 104 21.65 -7.44 35.31
C PRO A 104 22.44 -6.78 36.46
N ILE A 105 23.71 -6.42 36.26
CA ILE A 105 24.58 -5.86 37.30
C ILE A 105 24.16 -4.42 37.60
N GLY A 106 24.10 -3.59 36.56
CA GLY A 106 23.55 -2.24 36.62
C GLY A 106 22.02 -2.24 36.59
N ASP A 107 21.44 -1.06 36.53
CA ASP A 107 20.01 -0.80 36.41
C ASP A 107 19.58 -0.35 35.00
N LYS A 108 20.55 0.04 34.15
CA LYS A 108 20.29 0.49 32.78
C LYS A 108 19.97 -0.68 31.87
N ILE A 109 18.89 -0.57 31.12
CA ILE A 109 18.54 -1.49 30.04
C ILE A 109 18.97 -0.95 28.67
N TYR A 110 19.22 0.36 28.61
CA TYR A 110 19.78 1.07 27.48
C TYR A 110 20.65 2.23 27.97
N ILE A 111 21.79 2.44 27.32
CA ILE A 111 22.65 3.61 27.49
C ILE A 111 23.27 3.93 26.14
N ALA A 112 23.28 5.21 25.78
CA ALA A 112 23.96 5.66 24.58
C ALA A 112 24.74 6.95 24.84
N ASP A 113 26.00 6.91 24.45
CA ASP A 113 26.87 8.08 24.35
C ASP A 113 27.21 8.25 22.87
N VAL A 114 26.66 9.31 22.28
CA VAL A 114 26.70 9.53 20.83
C VAL A 114 27.28 10.88 20.47
N ASP A 115 27.70 11.70 21.45
CA ASP A 115 28.10 13.10 21.23
C ASP A 115 29.59 13.35 21.49
N ALA A 116 30.39 12.29 21.58
CA ALA A 116 31.83 12.39 21.75
C ALA A 116 32.46 13.17 20.57
N ALA A 117 33.24 14.21 20.91
CA ALA A 117 33.85 15.14 19.95
C ALA A 117 32.86 15.81 18.98
N GLU A 118 31.61 16.02 19.40
CA GLU A 118 30.59 16.73 18.63
C GLU A 118 31.03 18.14 18.23
N TYR A 119 30.53 18.61 17.09
CA TYR A 119 30.75 19.96 16.60
C TYR A 119 30.23 20.99 17.61
N ALA A 120 31.11 21.87 18.07
CA ALA A 120 30.73 22.94 18.98
C ALA A 120 29.78 23.93 18.29
N ASN A 121 28.59 24.14 18.84
CA ASN A 121 27.67 25.17 18.38
C ASN A 121 27.13 26.00 19.57
N PRO A 122 27.35 27.33 19.61
CA PRO A 122 28.11 28.13 18.63
C PRO A 122 29.63 28.05 18.84
N GLN A 123 30.41 28.10 17.74
CA GLN A 123 31.88 28.21 17.83
C GLN A 123 32.35 29.64 18.16
N LEU A 124 31.63 30.64 17.65
CA LEU A 124 31.79 32.06 17.96
C LEU A 124 30.41 32.66 18.17
N LEU A 125 30.31 33.69 18.98
CA LEU A 125 29.06 34.46 19.09
C LEU A 125 28.77 35.14 17.76
N THR A 126 27.55 34.93 17.25
CA THR A 126 27.08 35.47 15.98
C THR A 126 25.92 36.44 16.19
N ASN A 127 25.75 37.36 15.25
CA ASN A 127 24.60 38.25 15.18
C ASN A 127 23.34 37.50 14.65
N ASP A 128 22.20 38.20 14.55
CA ASP A 128 20.94 37.62 14.06
C ASP A 128 20.99 37.11 12.59
N LYS A 129 22.08 37.40 11.87
CA LYS A 129 22.31 36.96 10.48
C LYS A 129 23.31 35.80 10.39
N GLY A 130 23.82 35.30 11.52
CA GLY A 130 24.81 34.23 11.54
C GLY A 130 26.23 34.67 11.21
N GLU A 131 26.55 35.97 11.30
CA GLU A 131 27.92 36.48 11.17
C GLU A 131 28.57 36.64 12.54
N PRO A 132 29.86 36.28 12.71
CA PRO A 132 30.55 36.51 13.98
C PRO A 132 30.51 37.99 14.41
N ILE A 133 30.30 38.23 15.71
CA ILE A 133 30.19 39.59 16.28
C ILE A 133 31.55 40.29 16.35
N GLU A 134 32.58 39.56 16.80
CA GLU A 134 33.96 40.01 16.72
C GLU A 134 34.36 40.08 15.24
N GLY A 135 35.36 40.86 14.85
CA GLY A 135 35.86 40.91 13.46
C GLY A 135 37.03 39.95 13.22
N PRO A 136 37.50 39.79 11.97
CA PRO A 136 38.70 38.99 11.69
C PRO A 136 39.95 39.56 12.42
N PRO A 137 40.97 38.73 12.73
CA PRO A 137 41.18 37.37 12.27
C PRO A 137 40.40 36.31 13.05
N TRP A 138 39.78 35.40 12.32
CA TRP A 138 39.06 34.26 12.90
C TRP A 138 40.03 33.16 13.34
N PRO A 139 39.63 32.29 14.29
CA PRO A 139 40.34 31.04 14.55
C PRO A 139 40.53 30.24 13.26
N ALA A 140 41.72 29.67 13.05
CA ALA A 140 42.05 28.94 11.82
C ALA A 140 41.12 27.75 11.55
N GLU A 141 40.56 27.17 12.61
CA GLU A 141 39.64 26.02 12.56
C GLU A 141 38.16 26.43 12.69
N LEU A 142 37.83 27.71 12.51
CA LEU A 142 36.43 28.17 12.54
C LEU A 142 35.61 27.40 11.49
N GLY A 143 34.54 26.77 11.94
CA GLY A 143 33.66 25.98 11.09
C GLY A 143 34.21 24.60 10.72
N ALA A 144 35.38 24.21 11.22
CA ALA A 144 35.98 22.91 10.89
C ALA A 144 35.13 21.75 11.45
N LEU A 145 34.80 20.78 10.58
CA LEU A 145 34.29 19.49 11.02
C LEU A 145 35.51 18.61 11.34
N LYS A 146 35.78 18.43 12.63
CA LYS A 146 37.00 17.77 13.11
C LYS A 146 36.86 16.26 13.23
N ALA A 147 35.67 15.77 13.61
CA ALA A 147 35.36 14.36 13.73
C ALA A 147 33.85 14.14 13.59
N GLU A 148 33.45 12.92 13.24
CA GLU A 148 32.07 12.46 13.36
C GLU A 148 31.92 11.63 14.65
N PRO A 149 30.93 11.93 15.51
CA PRO A 149 30.73 11.17 16.74
C PRO A 149 30.44 9.69 16.48
N LYS A 150 31.21 8.82 17.15
CA LYS A 150 30.98 7.37 17.19
C LYS A 150 29.78 7.08 18.09
N LEU A 151 28.86 6.23 17.61
CA LEU A 151 27.68 5.84 18.39
C LEU A 151 28.06 4.72 19.35
N TRP A 152 28.27 5.01 20.63
CA TRP A 152 28.44 3.98 21.65
C TRP A 152 27.08 3.63 22.24
N ILE A 153 26.63 2.39 22.03
CA ILE A 153 25.32 1.94 22.51
C ILE A 153 25.49 0.66 23.31
N GLY A 154 25.06 0.72 24.57
CA GLY A 154 24.91 -0.42 25.46
C GLY A 154 23.44 -0.76 25.66
N TYR A 155 23.10 -2.05 25.61
CA TYR A 155 21.74 -2.50 25.86
C TYR A 155 21.72 -3.88 26.51
N SER A 156 20.63 -4.18 27.22
CA SER A 156 20.43 -5.47 27.85
C SER A 156 19.31 -6.25 27.16
N VAL A 157 19.64 -7.43 26.63
CA VAL A 157 18.67 -8.32 26.00
C VAL A 157 17.86 -9.03 27.08
N ASN A 158 16.55 -8.83 27.05
CA ASN A 158 15.63 -9.53 27.93
C ASN A 158 15.27 -10.90 27.37
N THR A 159 15.72 -11.96 28.01
CA THR A 159 15.42 -13.34 27.60
C THR A 159 14.10 -13.83 28.19
N THR A 160 13.58 -14.93 27.65
CA THR A 160 12.43 -15.66 28.21
C THR A 160 12.81 -16.62 29.34
N GLN A 161 14.10 -16.87 29.53
CA GLN A 161 14.59 -17.81 30.53
C GLN A 161 14.51 -17.18 31.93
N PRO A 162 13.81 -17.80 32.91
CA PRO A 162 13.83 -17.32 34.28
C PRO A 162 15.23 -17.50 34.91
N TYR A 163 15.59 -16.61 35.83
CA TYR A 163 16.75 -16.85 36.68
C TYR A 163 16.50 -18.06 37.61
N ALA A 164 17.56 -18.79 37.94
CA ALA A 164 17.49 -19.80 38.98
C ALA A 164 17.11 -19.15 40.34
N PRO A 165 16.34 -19.82 41.22
CA PRO A 165 15.83 -19.22 42.46
C PRO A 165 16.92 -18.72 43.43
N ASP A 166 18.11 -19.30 43.34
CA ASP A 166 19.31 -18.98 44.13
C ASP A 166 20.15 -17.82 43.53
N SER A 167 19.83 -17.36 42.32
CA SER A 167 20.54 -16.27 41.68
C SER A 167 20.28 -14.94 42.39
N ALA A 168 21.36 -14.19 42.68
CA ALA A 168 21.28 -12.84 43.24
C ALA A 168 20.43 -11.87 42.38
N PHE A 169 20.26 -12.15 41.09
CA PHE A 169 19.51 -11.32 40.15
C PHE A 169 18.03 -11.71 40.02
N ALA A 170 17.62 -12.87 40.54
CA ALA A 170 16.26 -13.38 40.39
C ALA A 170 15.21 -12.43 40.99
N GLY A 171 15.51 -11.85 42.15
CA GLY A 171 14.62 -10.92 42.85
C GLY A 171 14.33 -9.64 42.07
N LYS A 172 15.34 -9.08 41.38
CA LYS A 172 15.21 -7.82 40.62
C LYS A 172 14.69 -8.05 39.20
N TRP A 173 15.26 -9.00 38.46
CA TRP A 173 15.09 -9.08 37.00
C TRP A 173 14.16 -10.18 36.50
N LYS A 174 13.81 -11.16 37.36
CA LYS A 174 12.98 -12.36 37.08
C LYS A 174 13.50 -13.28 35.99
N THR A 175 13.81 -12.76 34.79
CA THR A 175 14.39 -13.47 33.65
C THR A 175 15.83 -13.04 33.39
N VAL A 176 16.61 -13.90 32.74
CA VAL A 176 18.02 -13.67 32.43
C VAL A 176 18.19 -12.46 31.53
N LYS A 177 19.16 -11.62 31.88
CA LYS A 177 19.54 -10.39 31.16
C LYS A 177 20.94 -10.54 30.59
N ILE A 178 21.10 -10.23 29.30
CA ILE A 178 22.37 -10.37 28.59
C ILE A 178 22.82 -8.98 28.11
N PRO A 179 23.80 -8.35 28.79
CA PRO A 179 24.34 -7.06 28.36
C PRO A 179 25.17 -7.21 27.09
N ARG A 180 25.04 -6.22 26.20
CA ARG A 180 25.80 -6.07 24.96
C ARG A 180 26.15 -4.61 24.73
N ILE A 181 27.31 -4.37 24.15
CA ILE A 181 27.78 -3.04 23.74
C ILE A 181 28.27 -3.16 22.31
N PHE A 182 27.81 -2.25 21.46
CA PHE A 182 28.30 -2.09 20.10
C PHE A 182 28.65 -0.63 19.85
N ALA A 183 29.52 -0.43 18.86
CA ALA A 183 29.90 0.90 18.38
C ALA A 183 29.56 1.02 16.91
N CYS A 184 29.11 2.20 16.48
CA CYS A 184 28.91 2.49 15.07
C CYS A 184 29.73 3.69 14.60
N GLU A 185 30.40 3.53 13.47
CA GLU A 185 31.15 4.59 12.80
C GLU A 185 30.39 5.09 11.58
N HIS A 186 30.46 6.40 11.33
CA HIS A 186 29.75 7.06 10.25
C HIS A 186 30.59 6.98 8.97
N HIS A 187 30.09 6.25 7.97
CA HIS A 187 30.79 5.90 6.74
C HIS A 187 30.00 6.34 5.51
N GLU A 188 30.72 6.68 4.45
CA GLU A 188 30.14 6.67 3.12
C GLU A 188 29.77 5.23 2.75
N THR A 189 28.54 5.03 2.29
CA THR A 189 27.97 3.73 2.05
C THR A 189 27.31 3.71 0.69
N GLN A 190 27.67 2.72 -0.12
CA GLN A 190 27.01 2.48 -1.39
C GLN A 190 25.77 1.60 -1.13
N TYR A 191 24.60 2.15 -1.41
CA TYR A 191 23.31 1.50 -1.24
C TYR A 191 22.78 0.98 -2.57
N THR A 192 22.09 -0.15 -2.52
CA THR A 192 21.15 -0.59 -3.56
C THR A 192 19.80 -0.82 -2.92
N VAL A 193 18.80 -0.12 -3.43
CA VAL A 193 17.47 -0.03 -2.82
C VAL A 193 16.43 -0.44 -3.83
N HIS A 194 15.60 -1.39 -3.47
CA HIS A 194 14.48 -1.86 -4.27
C HIS A 194 13.21 -1.10 -3.88
N PHE A 195 12.58 -0.48 -4.87
CA PHE A 195 11.31 0.21 -4.76
C PHE A 195 10.21 -0.66 -5.36
N ASN A 196 9.11 -0.77 -4.62
CA ASN A 196 7.90 -1.45 -5.06
C ASN A 196 6.69 -0.56 -4.80
N TYR A 197 6.07 -0.12 -5.89
CA TYR A 197 4.80 0.59 -5.90
C TYR A 197 3.68 -0.37 -6.28
N SER A 198 2.80 -0.64 -5.32
CA SER A 198 1.64 -1.50 -5.54
C SER A 198 0.38 -0.85 -4.97
N GLY A 199 -0.67 -0.74 -5.79
CA GLY A 199 -1.94 -0.15 -5.37
C GLY A 199 -1.83 1.28 -4.83
N GLY A 200 -0.92 2.09 -5.38
CA GLY A 200 -0.67 3.46 -4.94
C GLY A 200 0.16 3.60 -3.66
N LYS A 201 0.67 2.50 -3.09
CA LYS A 201 1.53 2.51 -1.90
C LYS A 201 2.98 2.22 -2.26
N GLN A 202 3.90 3.02 -1.73
CA GLN A 202 5.33 2.80 -1.87
C GLN A 202 5.86 1.87 -0.76
N THR A 203 6.70 0.92 -1.13
CA THR A 203 7.51 0.12 -0.21
C THR A 203 8.96 0.12 -0.70
N THR A 204 9.89 0.23 0.23
CA THR A 204 11.33 0.34 -0.07
C THR A 204 12.10 -0.64 0.79
N THR A 205 13.01 -1.39 0.17
CA THR A 205 13.88 -2.33 0.87
C THR A 205 15.32 -2.15 0.43
N VAL A 206 16.23 -1.98 1.38
CA VAL A 206 17.67 -1.97 1.10
C VAL A 206 18.08 -3.41 0.82
N THR A 207 18.47 -3.71 -0.42
CA THR A 207 18.83 -5.07 -0.85
C THR A 207 20.31 -5.36 -0.68
N ASN A 208 21.16 -4.33 -0.83
CA ASN A 208 22.60 -4.44 -0.64
C ASN A 208 23.15 -3.11 -0.11
N LYS A 209 24.17 -3.18 0.74
CA LYS A 209 24.94 -2.04 1.21
C LYS A 209 26.40 -2.42 1.37
N THR A 210 27.30 -1.57 0.93
CA THR A 210 28.75 -1.73 1.09
C THR A 210 29.33 -0.46 1.68
N PHE A 211 29.95 -0.57 2.86
CA PHE A 211 30.64 0.51 3.52
C PHE A 211 31.95 0.81 2.78
N LEU A 212 32.19 2.10 2.52
CA LEU A 212 33.35 2.60 1.80
C LEU A 212 34.37 3.15 2.82
N ASN A 213 34.44 4.47 2.97
CA ASN A 213 35.38 5.14 3.87
C ASN A 213 34.61 5.82 5.01
N PRO A 214 35.23 6.00 6.20
CA PRO A 214 34.73 6.92 7.21
C PRO A 214 34.51 8.31 6.61
N ILE A 215 33.44 8.99 7.02
CA ILE A 215 33.08 10.33 6.53
C ILE A 215 34.17 11.35 6.91
N ILE A 216 34.70 11.24 8.12
CA ILE A 216 35.89 11.96 8.58
C ILE A 216 36.83 10.93 9.22
N ASP A 217 37.97 10.71 8.57
CA ASP A 217 38.96 9.73 9.03
C ASP A 217 39.85 10.33 10.12
N THR A 218 39.28 10.47 11.32
CA THR A 218 39.98 10.97 12.51
C THR A 218 39.73 10.08 13.71
N SER A 219 40.75 9.91 14.54
CA SER A 219 40.64 9.22 15.81
C SER A 219 40.30 10.19 16.93
N ILE A 220 39.40 9.77 17.82
CA ILE A 220 38.96 10.52 18.99
C ILE A 220 39.59 9.86 20.23
N GLN A 221 40.41 10.60 20.97
CA GLN A 221 40.94 10.16 22.25
C GLN A 221 40.48 11.09 23.37
N ALA A 222 39.85 10.53 24.40
CA ALA A 222 39.48 11.31 25.57
C ALA A 222 40.74 11.70 26.34
N THR A 223 41.00 13.00 26.48
CA THR A 223 42.09 13.48 27.34
C THR A 223 41.63 13.51 28.80
N LYS A 224 42.51 13.11 29.71
CA LYS A 224 42.23 13.19 31.15
C LYS A 224 42.37 14.66 31.58
N SER A 225 41.26 15.33 31.88
CA SER A 225 41.29 16.64 32.53
C SER A 225 41.87 16.50 33.94
N ALA A 226 42.82 17.36 34.30
CA ALA A 226 43.44 17.37 35.63
C ALA A 226 42.44 17.73 36.77
N ASN A 227 41.27 18.30 36.44
CA ASN A 227 40.34 18.89 37.40
C ASN A 227 38.91 18.31 37.37
N GLY A 228 38.71 17.12 36.78
CA GLY A 228 37.48 16.34 37.00
C GLY A 228 36.20 16.80 36.29
N THR A 229 36.23 17.79 35.41
CA THR A 229 35.11 18.14 34.51
C THR A 229 35.56 18.48 33.10
N SER A 230 34.73 18.07 32.13
CA SER A 230 34.94 18.00 30.66
C SER A 230 36.24 17.31 30.25
N HIS A 231 36.14 16.16 29.59
CA HIS A 231 37.29 15.59 28.87
C HIS A 231 37.42 16.34 27.55
N PRO A 232 38.46 17.19 27.35
CA PRO A 232 38.78 17.60 25.99
C PRO A 232 39.04 16.34 25.16
N PHE A 233 38.55 16.30 23.93
CA PHE A 233 38.92 15.24 23.00
C PHE A 233 40.15 15.69 22.22
N ASP A 234 41.17 14.86 22.22
CA ASP A 234 42.27 14.99 21.27
C ASP A 234 41.85 14.30 19.98
N ILE A 235 41.85 15.05 18.87
CA ILE A 235 41.35 14.60 17.58
C ILE A 235 42.51 14.63 16.60
N THR A 236 42.91 13.45 16.11
CA THR A 236 44.09 13.31 15.24
C THR A 236 43.82 12.39 14.05
N PRO A 237 44.44 12.65 12.88
CA PRO A 237 45.33 13.78 12.59
C PRO A 237 44.54 15.03 12.17
N SER A 238 45.04 16.22 12.53
CA SER A 238 44.42 17.51 12.15
C SER A 238 44.43 17.78 10.64
N SER A 239 45.27 17.08 9.88
CA SER A 239 45.29 17.12 8.41
C SER A 239 43.98 16.63 7.78
N ASN A 240 43.20 15.82 8.50
CA ASN A 240 41.95 15.25 8.00
C ASN A 240 40.71 16.09 8.37
N PHE A 241 40.90 17.23 9.04
CA PHE A 241 39.80 18.14 9.34
C PHE A 241 39.22 18.73 8.06
N ILE A 242 37.88 18.78 7.98
CA ILE A 242 37.19 19.32 6.82
C ILE A 242 36.89 20.81 7.09
N LEU A 243 37.65 21.68 6.43
CA LEU A 243 37.54 23.14 6.57
C LEU A 243 36.58 23.75 5.53
N PRO A 244 35.82 24.79 5.89
CA PRO A 244 34.81 25.40 5.01
C PRO A 244 35.38 26.11 3.77
N GLY A 245 36.59 26.66 3.85
CA GLY A 245 37.16 27.53 2.79
C GLY A 245 38.02 26.84 1.73
N LEU A 246 38.45 25.59 1.92
CA LEU A 246 39.37 24.89 1.01
C LEU A 246 38.66 24.16 -0.12
N ASP A 247 37.72 23.26 0.23
CA ASP A 247 36.94 22.44 -0.69
C ASP A 247 35.46 22.57 -0.33
N VAL A 248 34.83 23.60 -0.89
CA VAL A 248 33.43 23.95 -0.58
C VAL A 248 32.47 22.80 -0.91
N PRO A 249 32.51 22.16 -2.10
CA PRO A 249 31.63 21.03 -2.40
C PRO A 249 31.77 19.88 -1.39
N ARG A 250 33.00 19.48 -1.05
CA ARG A 250 33.23 18.42 -0.06
C ARG A 250 32.73 18.84 1.31
N TYR A 251 33.03 20.06 1.76
CA TYR A 251 32.57 20.56 3.06
C TYR A 251 31.03 20.55 3.14
N LYS A 252 30.34 21.05 2.12
CA LYS A 252 28.88 21.06 2.07
C LYS A 252 28.28 19.64 2.07
N LEU A 253 28.91 18.68 1.40
CA LEU A 253 28.50 17.27 1.41
C LEU A 253 28.65 16.64 2.80
N ILE A 254 29.83 16.76 3.40
CA ILE A 254 30.11 16.21 4.73
C ILE A 254 29.23 16.85 5.81
N ALA A 255 29.00 18.16 5.73
CA ALA A 255 28.08 18.87 6.59
C ALA A 255 26.61 18.39 6.44
N ALA A 256 26.20 17.98 5.23
CA ALA A 256 24.89 17.39 5.01
C ALA A 256 24.77 16.01 5.68
N TYR A 257 25.82 15.17 5.57
CA TYR A 257 25.89 13.90 6.30
C TYR A 257 25.87 14.13 7.81
N HIS A 258 26.67 15.08 8.30
CA HIS A 258 26.69 15.50 9.70
C HIS A 258 25.31 15.94 10.19
N SER A 259 24.56 16.74 9.41
CA SER A 259 23.20 17.15 9.76
C SER A 259 22.25 15.97 9.98
N ILE A 260 22.29 14.96 9.12
CA ILE A 260 21.45 13.76 9.27
C ILE A 260 21.93 12.90 10.45
N GLY A 261 23.24 12.75 10.62
CA GLY A 261 23.84 12.11 11.78
C GLY A 261 23.39 12.76 13.09
N TYR A 262 23.48 14.09 13.20
CA TYR A 262 23.07 14.87 14.36
C TYR A 262 21.58 14.66 14.70
N LEU A 263 20.71 14.71 13.69
CA LEU A 263 19.29 14.44 13.89
C LEU A 263 19.02 13.01 14.36
N PHE A 264 19.77 12.03 13.85
CA PHE A 264 19.65 10.65 14.29
C PHE A 264 20.13 10.47 15.73
N ARG A 265 21.25 11.07 16.10
CA ARG A 265 21.82 11.04 17.46
C ARG A 265 20.88 11.61 18.51
N ASN A 266 20.11 12.65 18.18
CA ASN A 266 19.10 13.21 19.09
C ASN A 266 18.09 12.14 19.57
N TRP A 267 17.71 11.20 18.71
CA TRP A 267 16.83 10.10 19.07
C TRP A 267 17.50 9.02 19.92
N LEU A 268 18.83 8.92 19.89
CA LEU A 268 19.56 7.84 20.55
C LEU A 268 20.10 8.25 21.92
N ARG A 269 20.53 9.51 22.09
CA ARG A 269 21.26 9.94 23.30
C ARG A 269 20.48 9.65 24.59
N GLY A 270 21.23 9.32 25.64
CA GLY A 270 20.68 9.19 26.99
C GLY A 270 20.55 7.75 27.48
N THR A 271 19.69 7.52 28.47
CA THR A 271 19.53 6.23 29.15
C THR A 271 18.08 5.79 29.29
N VAL A 272 17.89 4.47 29.43
CA VAL A 272 16.65 3.89 29.94
C VAL A 272 17.01 2.96 31.09
N GLU A 273 16.44 3.22 32.26
CA GLU A 273 16.81 2.59 33.53
C GLU A 273 15.59 1.94 34.16
N ILE A 274 15.77 0.80 34.83
CA ILE A 274 14.70 0.16 35.60
C ILE A 274 14.95 0.41 37.08
N GLU A 275 14.24 1.39 37.61
CA GLU A 275 14.24 1.74 39.03
C GLU A 275 12.91 1.29 39.66
N GLY A 276 12.97 0.25 40.49
CA GLY A 276 11.78 -0.35 41.09
C GLY A 276 10.84 -0.98 40.06
N LYS A 277 9.59 -0.51 39.98
CA LYS A 277 8.54 -1.07 39.11
C LYS A 277 8.44 -0.36 37.75
N TRP A 278 8.97 0.85 37.63
CA TRP A 278 8.74 1.71 36.46
C TRP A 278 10.04 2.01 35.73
N PRO A 279 10.04 1.99 34.39
CA PRO A 279 11.18 2.44 33.61
C PRO A 279 11.32 3.97 33.71
N ARG A 280 12.52 4.45 33.99
CA ARG A 280 12.90 5.85 33.90
C ARG A 280 13.55 6.10 32.54
N THR A 281 12.89 6.92 31.71
CA THR A 281 13.31 7.19 30.33
C THR A 281 13.94 8.58 30.25
N LEU A 282 15.25 8.63 29.99
CA LEU A 282 16.03 9.84 29.77
C LEU A 282 16.57 9.90 28.33
N SER A 283 15.85 9.29 27.40
CA SER A 283 16.22 9.17 26.00
C SER A 283 14.98 9.08 25.13
N ASP A 284 15.02 9.77 23.99
CA ASP A 284 13.96 9.75 22.98
C ASP A 284 13.96 8.43 22.18
N VAL A 285 14.87 7.51 22.49
CA VAL A 285 14.96 6.18 21.83
C VAL A 285 13.65 5.40 21.98
N THR A 286 12.91 5.66 23.05
CA THR A 286 11.61 5.03 23.34
C THR A 286 10.48 5.48 22.41
N GLU A 287 10.67 6.58 21.69
CA GLU A 287 9.74 7.05 20.66
C GLU A 287 9.92 6.29 19.33
N THR A 288 11.10 5.72 19.12
CA THR A 288 11.49 4.99 17.92
C THR A 288 11.00 3.54 17.92
N ARG A 289 11.16 2.84 16.79
CA ARG A 289 10.93 1.38 16.69
C ARG A 289 12.02 0.52 17.34
N LEU A 290 13.11 1.11 17.85
CA LEU A 290 14.23 0.39 18.46
C LEU A 290 13.89 -0.20 19.83
N VAL A 291 12.84 0.33 20.47
CA VAL A 291 12.38 -0.08 21.79
C VAL A 291 10.92 -0.52 21.71
N ASN A 292 10.58 -1.60 22.41
CA ASN A 292 9.21 -2.05 22.49
C ASN A 292 8.39 -1.08 23.37
N ARG A 293 7.44 -0.37 22.77
CA ARG A 293 6.60 0.63 23.46
C ARG A 293 5.80 0.11 24.66
N LYS A 294 5.50 -1.21 24.72
CA LYS A 294 4.76 -1.81 25.84
C LYS A 294 5.66 -2.17 27.00
N THR A 295 6.88 -2.63 26.71
CA THR A 295 7.76 -3.23 27.71
C THR A 295 8.98 -2.37 28.02
N TYR A 296 9.26 -1.35 27.21
CA TYR A 296 10.42 -0.46 27.24
C TYR A 296 11.77 -1.14 27.00
N TRP A 297 11.75 -2.44 26.63
CA TRP A 297 12.97 -3.17 26.32
C TRP A 297 13.44 -2.89 24.90
N PRO A 298 14.76 -2.65 24.70
CA PRO A 298 15.35 -2.60 23.37
C PRO A 298 15.16 -3.91 22.61
N LEU A 299 15.11 -3.83 21.29
CA LEU A 299 15.03 -5.01 20.43
C LEU A 299 16.29 -5.90 20.59
N PRO A 300 16.16 -7.25 20.54
CA PRO A 300 17.30 -8.15 20.73
C PRO A 300 18.44 -7.98 19.71
N ASN A 301 18.13 -7.51 18.49
CA ASN A 301 19.04 -7.27 17.39
C ASN A 301 19.29 -5.77 17.17
N LEU A 302 19.38 -5.00 18.26
CA LEU A 302 19.41 -3.53 18.27
C LEU A 302 20.44 -2.95 17.29
N GLU A 303 21.61 -3.55 17.19
CA GLU A 303 22.68 -3.14 16.26
C GLU A 303 22.19 -3.00 14.81
N LYS A 304 21.52 -4.04 14.30
CA LYS A 304 20.98 -4.05 12.92
C LYS A 304 19.80 -3.10 12.78
N GLU A 305 18.97 -3.00 13.80
CA GLU A 305 17.80 -2.12 13.79
C GLU A 305 18.17 -0.64 13.82
N VAL A 306 19.26 -0.27 14.52
CA VAL A 306 19.83 1.08 14.49
C VAL A 306 20.27 1.45 13.09
N GLN A 307 21.00 0.56 12.39
CA GLN A 307 21.38 0.79 11.00
C GLN A 307 20.15 0.94 10.09
N SER A 308 19.16 0.05 10.25
CA SER A 308 17.95 0.06 9.45
C SER A 308 17.09 1.30 9.69
N LEU A 309 17.02 1.81 10.92
CA LEU A 309 16.31 3.07 11.20
C LEU A 309 17.01 4.27 10.57
N TYR A 310 18.34 4.28 10.56
CA TYR A 310 19.12 5.31 9.87
C TYR A 310 18.89 5.26 8.34
N GLU A 311 18.82 4.07 7.76
CA GLU A 311 18.46 3.87 6.35
C GLU A 311 17.04 4.41 6.07
N ASP A 312 16.09 4.20 6.98
CA ASP A 312 14.73 4.72 6.80
C ASP A 312 14.71 6.25 6.76
N LEU A 313 15.51 6.89 7.62
CA LEU A 313 15.72 8.32 7.66
C LEU A 313 16.34 8.85 6.36
N LEU A 314 17.36 8.17 5.85
CA LEU A 314 18.03 8.51 4.60
C LEU A 314 17.06 8.42 3.41
N LEU A 315 16.30 7.32 3.32
CA LEU A 315 15.31 7.11 2.26
C LEU A 315 14.15 8.11 2.32
N THR A 316 13.78 8.56 3.52
CA THR A 316 12.77 9.60 3.70
C THR A 316 13.17 10.91 3.05
N LEU A 317 14.47 11.21 2.88
CA LEU A 317 14.92 12.42 2.19
C LEU A 317 14.45 12.44 0.72
N LEU A 318 14.30 11.28 0.08
CA LEU A 318 13.82 11.18 -1.29
C LEU A 318 12.35 11.60 -1.44
N SER A 319 11.58 11.66 -0.34
CA SER A 319 10.18 12.11 -0.36
C SER A 319 10.03 13.61 -0.67
N ASP A 320 11.08 14.41 -0.45
CA ASP A 320 11.08 15.84 -0.69
C ASP A 320 12.01 16.22 -1.85
N THR A 321 11.44 16.34 -3.04
CA THR A 321 12.17 16.67 -4.27
C THR A 321 12.68 18.11 -4.32
N SER A 322 12.35 18.95 -3.34
CA SER A 322 12.90 20.31 -3.23
C SER A 322 14.29 20.35 -2.61
N LEU A 323 14.76 19.25 -2.01
CA LEU A 323 16.08 19.17 -1.41
C LEU A 323 17.19 19.18 -2.48
N LEU A 324 18.25 19.93 -2.22
CA LEU A 324 19.42 20.04 -3.12
C LEU A 324 20.17 18.72 -3.33
N ILE A 325 20.02 17.78 -2.39
CA ILE A 325 20.68 16.46 -2.43
C ILE A 325 19.89 15.40 -3.20
N VAL A 326 18.67 15.72 -3.65
CA VAL A 326 17.82 14.79 -4.40
C VAL A 326 17.94 15.09 -5.89
N ALA A 327 18.21 14.05 -6.68
CA ALA A 327 18.34 14.15 -8.12
C ALA A 327 17.47 13.11 -8.84
N ASN A 328 17.03 13.43 -10.05
CA ASN A 328 16.27 12.50 -10.90
C ASN A 328 17.22 11.51 -11.57
N ALA A 329 16.85 10.23 -11.57
CA ALA A 329 17.58 9.16 -12.25
C ALA A 329 16.63 8.36 -13.15
N THR A 330 17.12 7.91 -14.30
CA THR A 330 16.37 7.01 -15.20
C THR A 330 16.88 5.59 -15.02
N VAL A 331 16.01 4.68 -14.58
CA VAL A 331 16.34 3.27 -14.33
C VAL A 331 15.35 2.33 -15.01
N PRO A 332 15.77 1.10 -15.39
CA PRO A 332 14.85 0.09 -15.89
C PRO A 332 13.76 -0.22 -14.85
N CYS A 333 12.50 -0.21 -15.30
CA CYS A 333 11.34 -0.34 -14.44
C CYS A 333 10.42 -1.44 -14.97
N THR A 334 10.08 -2.41 -14.11
CA THR A 334 9.12 -3.48 -14.43
C THR A 334 7.73 -3.02 -14.03
N LYS A 335 6.84 -2.86 -15.01
CA LYS A 335 5.46 -2.44 -14.78
C LYS A 335 4.51 -3.63 -14.85
N SER A 336 3.57 -3.69 -13.93
CA SER A 336 2.48 -4.66 -13.93
C SER A 336 1.15 -3.97 -13.65
N ARG A 337 0.06 -4.52 -14.16
CA ARG A 337 -1.29 -4.07 -13.83
C ARG A 337 -2.20 -5.28 -13.83
N TYR A 338 -3.15 -5.29 -12.90
CA TYR A 338 -4.22 -6.27 -12.94
C TYR A 338 -5.23 -5.84 -14.00
N VAL A 339 -5.51 -6.72 -14.96
CA VAL A 339 -6.56 -6.54 -15.96
C VAL A 339 -7.55 -7.67 -15.77
N SER A 340 -8.85 -7.34 -15.78
CA SER A 340 -9.88 -8.36 -15.84
C SER A 340 -9.87 -9.01 -17.22
N GLU A 341 -9.44 -10.26 -17.27
CA GLU A 341 -9.48 -11.08 -18.49
C GLU A 341 -10.59 -12.12 -18.37
N PHE A 342 -11.45 -12.20 -19.38
CA PHE A 342 -12.46 -13.25 -19.46
C PHE A 342 -11.77 -14.57 -19.80
N MET A 343 -11.61 -15.44 -18.81
CA MET A 343 -11.06 -16.77 -19.02
C MET A 343 -12.16 -17.74 -19.46
N TYR A 344 -12.17 -18.10 -20.75
CA TYR A 344 -13.14 -19.04 -21.30
C TYR A 344 -12.77 -20.50 -20.98
N HIS A 345 -13.61 -21.18 -20.21
CA HIS A 345 -13.48 -22.62 -19.99
C HIS A 345 -14.13 -23.40 -21.14
N THR A 346 -13.33 -23.74 -22.15
CA THR A 346 -13.78 -24.47 -23.36
C THR A 346 -14.58 -25.73 -23.04
N ARG A 347 -14.16 -26.50 -22.03
CA ARG A 347 -14.87 -27.74 -21.61
C ARG A 347 -16.30 -27.48 -21.15
N SER A 348 -16.51 -26.51 -20.26
CA SER A 348 -17.85 -26.21 -19.73
C SER A 348 -18.79 -25.70 -20.83
N LEU A 349 -18.25 -24.92 -21.76
CA LEU A 349 -19.00 -24.41 -22.91
C LEU A 349 -19.46 -25.57 -23.81
N TRP A 350 -18.54 -26.48 -24.18
CA TRP A 350 -18.85 -27.65 -24.98
C TRP A 350 -19.88 -28.57 -24.33
N ILE A 351 -19.80 -28.79 -23.02
CA ILE A 351 -20.78 -29.61 -22.28
C ILE A 351 -22.18 -29.00 -22.41
N GLY A 352 -22.33 -27.69 -22.19
CA GLY A 352 -23.62 -27.00 -22.31
C GLY A 352 -24.21 -27.11 -23.73
N TYR A 353 -23.40 -26.82 -24.75
CA TYR A 353 -23.86 -26.92 -26.14
C TYR A 353 -24.19 -28.36 -26.54
N ALA A 354 -23.37 -29.35 -26.13
CA ALA A 354 -23.61 -30.75 -26.46
C ALA A 354 -24.95 -31.25 -25.90
N ILE A 355 -25.30 -30.88 -24.66
CA ILE A 355 -26.58 -31.25 -24.05
C ILE A 355 -27.75 -30.69 -24.86
N ILE A 356 -27.70 -29.40 -25.22
CA ILE A 356 -28.78 -28.75 -26.00
C ILE A 356 -28.92 -29.39 -27.38
N ILE A 357 -27.79 -29.65 -28.06
CA ILE A 357 -27.78 -30.31 -29.38
C ILE A 357 -28.43 -31.69 -29.30
N VAL A 358 -28.08 -32.49 -28.29
CA VAL A 358 -28.66 -33.84 -28.09
C VAL A 358 -30.16 -33.75 -27.80
N LEU A 359 -30.59 -32.84 -26.93
CA LEU A 359 -32.02 -32.65 -26.62
C LEU A 359 -32.81 -32.19 -27.86
N ALA A 360 -32.28 -31.24 -28.63
CA ALA A 360 -32.90 -30.79 -29.87
C ALA A 360 -33.01 -31.93 -30.88
N PHE A 361 -31.98 -32.78 -30.98
CA PHE A 361 -31.98 -33.94 -31.86
C PHE A 361 -33.06 -34.97 -31.47
N ILE A 362 -33.24 -35.22 -30.17
CA ILE A 362 -34.32 -36.10 -29.66
C ILE A 362 -35.70 -35.54 -30.03
N CYS A 363 -35.94 -34.24 -29.85
CA CYS A 363 -37.21 -33.61 -30.22
C CYS A 363 -37.50 -33.74 -31.73
N LEU A 364 -36.49 -33.55 -32.58
CA LEU A 364 -36.62 -33.73 -34.03
C LEU A 364 -36.94 -35.18 -34.39
N LEU A 365 -36.32 -36.17 -33.73
CA LEU A 365 -36.62 -37.58 -33.93
C LEU A 365 -38.07 -37.92 -33.55
N VAL A 366 -38.56 -37.43 -32.41
CA VAL A 366 -39.95 -37.65 -31.98
C VAL A 366 -40.92 -37.04 -32.99
N GLY A 367 -40.66 -35.81 -33.46
CA GLY A 367 -41.46 -35.18 -34.51
C GLY A 367 -41.44 -35.98 -35.82
N PHE A 368 -40.28 -36.50 -36.22
CA PHE A 368 -40.14 -37.32 -37.41
C PHE A 368 -40.91 -38.64 -37.33
N ILE A 369 -40.82 -39.36 -36.21
CA ILE A 369 -41.58 -40.60 -35.98
C ILE A 369 -43.09 -40.31 -36.00
N SER A 370 -43.51 -39.22 -35.36
CA SER A 370 -44.92 -38.80 -35.35
C SER A 370 -45.45 -38.51 -36.75
N MET A 371 -44.63 -37.96 -37.65
CA MET A 371 -45.03 -37.74 -39.04
C MET A 371 -45.19 -39.06 -39.81
N ILE A 372 -44.34 -40.05 -39.56
CA ILE A 372 -44.43 -41.38 -40.19
C ILE A 372 -45.69 -42.10 -39.74
N GLU A 373 -46.00 -42.11 -38.44
CA GLU A 373 -47.17 -42.82 -37.91
C GLU A 373 -48.49 -42.17 -38.33
N ASN A 374 -48.58 -40.84 -38.31
CA ASN A 374 -49.82 -40.14 -38.67
C ASN A 374 -50.10 -40.16 -40.18
N GLY A 375 -49.09 -40.35 -41.03
CA GLY A 375 -49.21 -40.42 -42.50
C GLY A 375 -49.73 -39.15 -43.18
N VAL A 376 -50.13 -38.13 -42.42
CA VAL A 376 -50.71 -36.87 -42.86
C VAL A 376 -50.18 -35.75 -41.97
N VAL A 377 -49.82 -34.61 -42.58
CA VAL A 377 -49.46 -33.38 -41.86
C VAL A 377 -50.72 -32.53 -41.75
N SER A 378 -51.41 -32.59 -40.61
CA SER A 378 -52.56 -31.74 -40.32
C SER A 378 -52.12 -30.47 -39.60
N GLY A 379 -52.58 -29.31 -40.08
CA GLY A 379 -52.29 -28.02 -39.46
C GLY A 379 -53.26 -27.70 -38.32
N THR A 380 -52.86 -26.82 -37.40
CA THR A 380 -53.74 -26.31 -36.32
C THR A 380 -54.57 -25.09 -36.74
N GLY A 381 -54.56 -24.74 -38.04
CA GLY A 381 -55.25 -23.57 -38.54
C GLY A 381 -56.77 -23.66 -38.38
N PHE A 382 -57.43 -22.52 -38.17
CA PHE A 382 -58.88 -22.42 -37.99
C PHE A 382 -59.69 -23.18 -39.06
N VAL A 383 -59.23 -23.18 -40.31
CA VAL A 383 -59.87 -23.90 -41.42
C VAL A 383 -59.81 -25.42 -41.22
N HIS A 384 -58.72 -25.96 -40.68
CA HIS A 384 -58.60 -27.39 -40.36
C HIS A 384 -59.61 -27.80 -39.29
N THR A 385 -59.74 -26.99 -38.23
CA THR A 385 -60.75 -27.21 -37.19
C THR A 385 -62.17 -27.06 -37.74
N MET A 386 -62.40 -26.05 -38.59
CA MET A 386 -63.71 -25.78 -39.15
C MET A 386 -64.21 -26.90 -40.07
N VAL A 387 -63.37 -27.40 -40.99
CA VAL A 387 -63.75 -28.49 -41.93
C VAL A 387 -63.97 -29.81 -41.20
N THR A 388 -63.35 -29.99 -40.02
CA THR A 388 -63.55 -31.17 -39.19
C THR A 388 -64.75 -31.03 -38.23
N THR A 389 -65.35 -29.83 -38.10
CA THR A 389 -66.55 -29.58 -37.27
C THR A 389 -67.83 -29.59 -38.10
N ARG A 390 -68.76 -30.49 -37.76
CA ARG A 390 -70.00 -30.79 -38.50
C ARG A 390 -70.95 -29.59 -38.63
N ASN A 391 -71.00 -29.00 -39.82
CA ASN A 391 -72.14 -28.21 -40.32
C ASN A 391 -72.47 -28.75 -41.71
N PRO A 392 -73.70 -29.19 -42.02
CA PRO A 392 -74.05 -29.77 -43.31
C PRO A 392 -73.73 -28.87 -44.51
N VAL A 393 -73.75 -27.54 -44.36
CA VAL A 393 -73.34 -26.58 -45.39
C VAL A 393 -71.82 -26.58 -45.59
N LEU A 394 -71.06 -26.70 -44.50
CA LEU A 394 -69.59 -26.76 -44.55
C LEU A 394 -69.07 -28.13 -44.99
N ASP A 395 -69.79 -29.21 -44.69
CA ASP A 395 -69.47 -30.57 -45.17
C ASP A 395 -69.59 -30.67 -46.70
N ALA A 396 -70.56 -29.96 -47.30
CA ALA A 396 -70.68 -29.85 -48.76
C ALA A 396 -69.54 -29.03 -49.38
N LEU A 397 -69.13 -27.95 -48.73
CA LEU A 397 -67.99 -27.12 -49.15
C LEU A 397 -66.63 -27.81 -48.94
N GLY A 398 -66.53 -28.73 -47.98
CA GLY A 398 -65.32 -29.45 -47.59
C GLY A 398 -65.13 -30.82 -48.26
N HIS A 399 -65.96 -31.18 -49.25
CA HIS A 399 -65.92 -32.49 -49.91
C HIS A 399 -64.51 -32.78 -50.48
N GLY A 400 -63.85 -33.82 -49.97
CA GLY A 400 -62.47 -34.20 -50.35
C GLY A 400 -61.35 -33.59 -49.49
N SER A 401 -61.67 -32.80 -48.46
CA SER A 401 -60.67 -32.22 -47.52
C SER A 401 -61.01 -32.42 -46.04
N CYS A 402 -61.89 -33.39 -45.73
CA CYS A 402 -62.42 -33.66 -44.39
C CYS A 402 -61.37 -34.12 -43.35
N LEU A 403 -60.20 -34.60 -43.79
CA LEU A 403 -59.08 -34.98 -42.91
C LEU A 403 -58.25 -33.77 -42.44
N GLY A 404 -58.56 -32.56 -42.92
CA GLY A 404 -57.74 -31.39 -42.67
C GLY A 404 -56.32 -31.55 -43.25
N ASN A 405 -56.15 -32.33 -44.32
CA ASN A 405 -54.87 -32.40 -45.01
C ASN A 405 -54.71 -31.17 -45.93
N GLY A 406 -53.52 -30.57 -45.96
CA GLY A 406 -53.22 -29.48 -46.89
C GLY A 406 -52.82 -30.00 -48.28
N PRO A 407 -52.95 -29.18 -49.35
CA PRO A 407 -53.55 -27.85 -49.40
C PRO A 407 -55.09 -27.89 -49.58
N PHE A 408 -55.80 -26.99 -48.89
CA PHE A 408 -57.24 -26.81 -49.10
C PHE A 408 -57.55 -26.21 -50.48
N PRO A 409 -58.73 -26.50 -51.06
CA PRO A 409 -59.21 -25.84 -52.27
C PRO A 409 -59.22 -24.31 -52.09
N ARG A 410 -58.71 -23.56 -53.09
CA ARG A 410 -58.62 -22.08 -53.05
C ARG A 410 -59.98 -21.42 -52.84
N ASP A 411 -61.05 -22.07 -53.30
CA ASP A 411 -62.42 -21.57 -53.17
C ASP A 411 -62.88 -21.60 -51.72
N LEU A 412 -62.49 -22.61 -50.94
CA LEU A 412 -62.77 -22.67 -49.51
C LEU A 412 -62.04 -21.56 -48.74
N LEU A 413 -60.76 -21.31 -49.06
CA LEU A 413 -59.97 -20.25 -48.41
C LEU A 413 -60.49 -18.83 -48.69
N LYS A 414 -61.16 -18.62 -49.83
CA LYS A 414 -61.75 -17.32 -50.21
C LYS A 414 -63.17 -17.13 -49.67
N THR A 415 -63.81 -18.19 -49.20
CA THR A 415 -65.19 -18.15 -48.75
C THR A 415 -65.28 -17.41 -47.42
N LYS A 416 -65.98 -16.26 -47.40
CA LYS A 416 -66.22 -15.49 -46.17
C LYS A 416 -67.31 -16.18 -45.35
N LEU A 417 -66.91 -16.64 -44.17
CA LEU A 417 -67.82 -17.23 -43.19
C LEU A 417 -68.02 -16.26 -42.05
N LYS A 418 -69.22 -16.26 -41.49
CA LYS A 418 -69.62 -15.41 -40.37
C LYS A 418 -70.17 -16.29 -39.27
N PHE A 419 -69.80 -16.00 -38.03
CA PHE A 419 -70.40 -16.64 -36.87
C PHE A 419 -71.72 -15.93 -36.56
N GLY A 420 -72.79 -16.70 -36.44
CA GLY A 420 -74.10 -16.14 -36.13
C GLY A 420 -75.13 -17.23 -35.94
N VAL A 421 -76.37 -16.80 -35.82
CA VAL A 421 -77.51 -17.72 -35.87
C VAL A 421 -77.62 -18.20 -37.30
N VAL A 422 -77.43 -19.50 -37.51
CA VAL A 422 -77.58 -20.10 -38.83
C VAL A 422 -79.06 -20.34 -39.06
N ASP A 423 -79.56 -19.83 -40.18
CA ASP A 423 -80.93 -20.03 -40.62
C ASP A 423 -81.02 -21.40 -41.30
N ASP A 424 -81.29 -22.44 -40.52
CA ASP A 424 -81.39 -23.82 -41.00
C ASP A 424 -82.71 -24.05 -41.76
N GLY A 425 -83.03 -23.19 -42.75
CA GLY A 425 -83.93 -23.47 -43.89
C GLY A 425 -85.32 -24.08 -43.65
N GLY A 426 -85.81 -24.20 -42.41
CA GLY A 426 -87.04 -24.92 -42.11
C GLY A 426 -87.18 -25.22 -40.61
N ILE A 427 -88.27 -24.70 -40.05
CA ILE A 427 -88.82 -24.81 -38.68
C ILE A 427 -88.67 -23.49 -37.93
N GLU A 428 -89.61 -22.57 -38.19
CA GLU A 428 -89.73 -21.26 -37.51
C GLU A 428 -90.06 -21.36 -36.01
N ASP A 429 -90.25 -22.56 -35.46
CA ASP A 429 -90.66 -22.79 -34.07
C ASP A 429 -89.59 -23.45 -33.16
N GLY A 430 -88.32 -23.50 -33.61
CA GLY A 430 -87.18 -24.02 -32.82
C GLY A 430 -86.24 -22.93 -32.27
N PRO A 431 -85.53 -23.16 -31.14
CA PRO A 431 -84.59 -22.18 -30.61
C PRO A 431 -83.37 -22.02 -31.54
N ALA A 432 -82.93 -20.78 -31.76
CA ALA A 432 -81.90 -20.42 -32.72
C ALA A 432 -80.54 -21.11 -32.44
N HIS A 433 -79.94 -21.79 -33.43
CA HIS A 433 -78.62 -22.45 -33.33
C HIS A 433 -77.49 -21.54 -33.88
N CYS A 434 -76.40 -21.41 -33.12
CA CYS A 434 -75.28 -20.53 -33.47
C CYS A 434 -74.09 -21.33 -34.01
N ALA A 435 -73.71 -21.12 -35.27
CA ALA A 435 -72.56 -21.75 -35.91
C ALA A 435 -71.93 -20.83 -36.96
N PHE A 436 -70.80 -21.27 -37.56
CA PHE A 436 -70.25 -20.61 -38.73
C PHE A 436 -71.04 -21.00 -39.98
N GLY A 437 -71.45 -20.01 -40.77
CA GLY A 437 -72.11 -20.19 -42.05
C GLY A 437 -71.78 -19.07 -43.02
N LEU A 438 -72.34 -19.12 -44.21
CA LEU A 438 -72.21 -18.04 -45.20
C LEU A 438 -72.85 -16.74 -44.68
N GLU A 439 -72.36 -15.58 -45.13
CA GLU A 439 -72.89 -14.28 -44.71
C GLU A 439 -74.40 -14.14 -45.00
N SER A 440 -74.88 -14.73 -46.10
CA SER A 440 -76.29 -14.75 -46.48
C SER A 440 -77.17 -15.58 -45.55
N GLN A 441 -76.60 -16.55 -44.83
CA GLN A 441 -77.32 -17.51 -43.99
C GLN A 441 -77.17 -17.24 -42.49
N THR A 442 -76.44 -16.18 -42.11
CA THR A 442 -76.06 -15.93 -40.71
C THR A 442 -76.62 -14.60 -40.21
N ARG A 443 -77.57 -14.70 -39.27
CA ARG A 443 -78.17 -13.55 -38.59
C ARG A 443 -77.35 -13.16 -37.35
N LYS A 444 -77.44 -11.89 -36.96
CA LYS A 444 -76.76 -11.38 -35.76
C LYS A 444 -77.37 -12.02 -34.50
N ILE A 445 -76.52 -12.32 -33.53
CA ILE A 445 -76.93 -12.80 -32.21
C ILE A 445 -77.44 -11.59 -31.41
N VAL A 446 -78.73 -11.59 -31.09
CA VAL A 446 -79.44 -10.59 -30.29
C VAL A 446 -79.62 -11.08 -28.84
N LYS A 447 -79.30 -10.22 -27.86
CA LYS A 447 -79.49 -10.52 -26.42
C LYS A 447 -80.99 -10.65 -26.10
N GLY A 448 -81.37 -11.71 -25.39
CA GLY A 448 -82.75 -11.96 -24.95
C GLY A 448 -83.57 -12.89 -25.84
N MET A 449 -83.02 -13.34 -26.98
CA MET A 449 -83.64 -14.38 -27.81
C MET A 449 -83.35 -15.78 -27.22
N PRO A 450 -84.30 -16.74 -27.32
CA PRO A 450 -84.05 -18.12 -26.95
C PRO A 450 -83.14 -18.80 -28.00
N TYR A 451 -81.86 -18.92 -27.69
CA TYR A 451 -80.92 -19.76 -28.43
C TYR A 451 -80.99 -21.20 -27.94
N ALA A 452 -80.69 -22.16 -28.81
CA ALA A 452 -80.61 -23.56 -28.44
C ALA A 452 -79.63 -23.71 -27.26
N GLY A 453 -80.14 -24.10 -26.09
CA GLY A 453 -79.37 -24.25 -24.84
C GLY A 453 -79.53 -23.13 -23.79
N LEU A 454 -80.32 -22.07 -24.03
CA LEU A 454 -80.57 -20.98 -23.06
C LEU A 454 -82.06 -20.86 -22.68
N HIS A 455 -82.45 -21.29 -21.47
CA HIS A 455 -83.78 -21.03 -20.88
C HIS A 455 -83.82 -19.69 -20.12
N LEU A 456 -84.88 -18.88 -20.29
CA LEU A 456 -85.09 -17.61 -19.57
C LEU A 456 -85.80 -17.82 -18.20
N PRO A 457 -85.37 -17.20 -17.08
CA PRO A 457 -86.05 -17.29 -15.77
C PRO A 457 -87.25 -16.31 -15.64
N ARG A 458 -88.35 -16.74 -15.00
CA ARG A 458 -89.55 -15.90 -14.67
C ARG A 458 -89.29 -14.97 -13.45
N PRO A 459 -89.72 -13.68 -13.46
CA PRO A 459 -89.58 -12.80 -12.29
C PRO A 459 -90.87 -12.67 -11.43
N GLY A 460 -90.72 -12.80 -10.10
CA GLY A 460 -91.50 -12.09 -9.06
C GLY A 460 -92.76 -12.72 -8.45
N LYS A 461 -92.65 -13.30 -7.23
CA LYS A 461 -93.68 -13.23 -6.18
C LYS A 461 -93.01 -13.15 -4.80
N GLU A 462 -93.11 -11.96 -4.21
CA GLU A 462 -92.87 -11.63 -2.80
C GLU A 462 -93.99 -12.28 -1.95
N LYS A 463 -93.64 -12.88 -0.78
CA LYS A 463 -94.61 -13.32 0.22
C LYS A 463 -94.66 -12.29 1.35
N ALA A 464 -95.86 -11.82 1.69
CA ALA A 464 -96.20 -11.32 3.02
C ALA A 464 -96.79 -12.50 3.82
N ASP A 465 -96.31 -12.65 5.06
CA ASP A 465 -96.66 -13.59 6.15
C ASP A 465 -96.73 -15.10 5.86
#